data_AF-A0A150GW87-F1
#
_entry.id   AF-A0A150GW87-F1
#
_cell.length_a   1.000
_cell.length_b   1.000
_cell.length_c   1.000
_cell.angle_alpha   90.00
_cell.angle_beta   90.00
_cell.angle_gamma   90.00
#
_symmetry.space_group_name_H-M   'P 1'
#
loop_
_entity.id
_entity.type
_entity.pdbx_description
1 polymer ?
#
loop_
_entity_poly.entity_id
_entity_poly.type
_entity_poly.pdbx_seq_one_letter_code
_entity_poly.pdbx_strand_id
1 'polypeptide(L)'
;MVKSDEHMAKVKEQLMFEQKQIEAAEERRKQREAKLYGKQVQLAKQKERNADKKRQITEISKLRKHREKSGFAGELDVDEQLAELDQRRPLNLKQLGQRGPKDAKAPNKKRQMRDSKFGFGGRKALKKQNDAYSAANMDDYKPGKFKESFGPRKGGVQKKQGGAGAGAGGKKGPKKGGKQQRPGKQRRQAMKGGSGGKGGRR
;
A
#
# COMPACT_ATOMS: atom_id res chain seq x y z
N MET A 1 -45.11 29.57 -16.80
CA MET A 1 -44.12 30.14 -15.87
C MET A 1 -43.11 30.96 -16.66
N VAL A 2 -42.48 31.97 -16.04
CA VAL A 2 -41.49 32.85 -16.70
C VAL A 2 -40.19 32.09 -17.09
N LYS A 3 -39.91 30.96 -16.44
CA LYS A 3 -38.79 30.05 -16.77
C LYS A 3 -39.32 28.73 -17.31
N SER A 4 -38.63 28.14 -18.29
CA SER A 4 -38.95 26.81 -18.83
C SER A 4 -38.55 25.69 -17.85
N ASP A 5 -39.25 24.56 -17.91
CA ASP A 5 -38.96 23.41 -17.05
C ASP A 5 -37.54 22.85 -17.27
N GLU A 6 -37.04 22.88 -18.50
CA GLU A 6 -35.65 22.52 -18.83
C GLU A 6 -34.63 23.42 -18.13
N HIS A 7 -34.92 24.73 -18.02
CA HIS A 7 -34.07 25.64 -17.26
C HIS A 7 -34.10 25.28 -15.77
N MET A 8 -35.28 24.97 -15.22
CA MET A 8 -35.40 24.58 -13.81
C MET A 8 -34.70 23.25 -13.51
N ALA A 9 -34.71 22.30 -14.45
CA ALA A 9 -33.94 21.06 -14.34
C ALA A 9 -32.42 21.32 -14.27
N LYS A 10 -31.89 22.20 -15.14
CA LYS A 10 -30.47 22.60 -15.11
C LYS A 10 -30.08 23.30 -13.81
N VAL A 11 -30.95 24.17 -13.28
CA VAL A 11 -30.72 24.82 -11.98
C VAL A 11 -30.67 23.78 -10.86
N LYS A 12 -31.60 22.82 -10.85
CA LYS A 12 -31.58 21.73 -9.87
C LYS A 12 -30.31 20.89 -9.97
N GLU A 13 -29.87 20.55 -11.17
CA GLU A 13 -28.61 19.81 -11.37
C GLU A 13 -27.39 20.57 -10.85
N GLN A 14 -27.31 21.88 -11.11
CA GLN A 14 -26.24 22.73 -10.60
C GLN A 14 -26.25 22.81 -9.07
N LEU A 15 -27.41 23.01 -8.46
CA LEU A 15 -27.56 23.02 -7.00
C LEU A 15 -27.13 21.69 -6.36
N MET A 16 -27.55 20.57 -6.95
CA MET A 16 -27.15 19.24 -6.46
C MET A 16 -25.66 18.98 -6.67
N PHE A 17 -25.05 19.52 -7.72
CA PHE A 17 -23.61 19.43 -7.96
C PHE A 17 -22.82 20.25 -6.94
N GLU A 18 -23.24 21.48 -6.65
CA GLU A 18 -22.62 22.35 -5.65
C GLU A 18 -22.69 21.75 -4.25
N GLN A 19 -23.84 21.20 -3.85
CA GLN A 19 -24.00 20.48 -2.58
C GLN A 19 -23.00 19.32 -2.47
N LYS A 20 -22.91 18.46 -3.49
CA LYS A 20 -21.94 17.36 -3.51
C LYS A 20 -20.48 17.84 -3.41
N GLN A 21 -20.16 18.98 -4.03
CA GLN A 21 -18.81 19.55 -3.97
C GLN A 21 -18.48 20.07 -2.56
N ILE A 22 -19.44 20.68 -1.89
CA ILE A 22 -19.32 21.12 -0.48
C ILE A 22 -19.14 19.90 0.43
N GLU A 23 -20.00 18.89 0.31
CA GLU A 23 -19.91 17.64 1.09
C GLU A 23 -18.54 16.96 0.90
N ALA A 24 -18.07 16.81 -0.34
CA ALA A 24 -16.77 16.23 -0.62
C ALA A 24 -15.62 17.06 -0.03
N ALA A 25 -15.75 18.38 0.02
CA ALA A 25 -14.76 19.25 0.67
C ALA A 25 -14.75 19.06 2.19
N GLU A 26 -15.91 18.94 2.82
CA GLU A 26 -16.05 18.65 4.24
C GLU A 26 -15.51 17.28 4.61
N GLU A 27 -15.81 16.25 3.83
CA GLU A 27 -15.26 14.91 4.04
C GLU A 27 -13.73 14.92 3.96
N ARG A 28 -13.15 15.64 3.00
CA ARG A 28 -11.69 15.81 2.94
C ARG A 28 -11.13 16.58 4.15
N ARG A 29 -11.86 17.53 4.72
CA ARG A 29 -11.46 18.20 5.98
C ARG A 29 -11.52 17.22 7.15
N LYS A 30 -12.64 16.52 7.35
CA LYS A 30 -12.84 15.47 8.37
C LYS A 30 -11.77 14.38 8.28
N GLN A 31 -11.45 13.91 7.08
CA GLN A 31 -10.39 12.91 6.87
C GLN A 31 -9.00 13.43 7.22
N ARG A 32 -8.71 14.72 6.96
CA ARG A 32 -7.44 15.35 7.37
C ARG A 32 -7.35 15.46 8.88
N GLU A 33 -8.40 15.94 9.53
CA GLU A 33 -8.49 16.03 11.00
C GLU A 33 -8.37 14.65 11.66
N ALA A 34 -9.07 13.64 11.15
CA ALA A 34 -8.97 12.27 11.64
C ALA A 34 -7.55 11.71 11.50
N LYS A 35 -6.82 12.06 10.43
CA LYS A 35 -5.41 11.66 10.26
C LYS A 35 -4.47 12.41 11.19
N LEU A 36 -4.70 13.70 11.41
CA LEU A 36 -3.89 14.54 12.30
C LEU A 36 -4.07 14.11 13.77
N TYR A 37 -5.33 13.99 14.21
CA TYR A 37 -5.67 13.75 15.60
C TYR A 37 -5.87 12.28 15.94
N GLY A 38 -5.92 11.37 14.96
CA GLY A 38 -6.24 9.96 15.19
C GLY A 38 -5.36 9.28 16.24
N LYS A 39 -4.04 9.55 16.23
CA LYS A 39 -3.12 9.04 17.25
C LYS A 39 -3.33 9.70 18.62
N GLN A 40 -3.58 11.00 18.65
CA GLN A 40 -3.85 11.71 19.90
C GLN A 40 -5.13 11.20 20.56
N VAL A 41 -6.19 11.00 19.77
CA VAL A 41 -7.46 10.40 20.22
C VAL A 41 -7.25 8.97 20.73
N GLN A 42 -6.46 8.15 20.03
CA GLN A 42 -6.15 6.79 20.49
C GLN A 42 -5.42 6.79 21.85
N LEU A 43 -4.42 7.65 22.02
CA LEU A 43 -3.69 7.78 23.28
C LEU A 43 -4.58 8.32 24.40
N ALA A 44 -5.41 9.33 24.12
CA ALA A 44 -6.38 9.87 25.08
C ALA A 44 -7.36 8.79 25.54
N LYS A 45 -7.96 8.04 24.60
CA LYS A 45 -8.86 6.91 24.91
C LYS A 45 -8.18 5.78 25.68
N GLN A 46 -6.89 5.54 25.47
CA GLN A 46 -6.15 4.56 26.28
C GLN A 46 -5.89 5.08 27.70
N LYS A 47 -5.54 6.36 27.85
CA LYS A 47 -5.36 6.99 29.15
C LYS A 47 -6.66 7.00 29.96
N GLU A 48 -7.77 7.38 29.34
CA GLU A 48 -9.12 7.36 29.93
C GLU A 48 -9.48 5.95 30.41
N ARG A 49 -9.43 4.94 29.52
CA ARG A 49 -9.70 3.54 29.90
C ARG A 49 -8.80 3.04 31.03
N ASN A 50 -7.53 3.43 31.05
CA ASN A 50 -6.62 3.04 32.13
C ASN A 50 -6.96 3.76 33.45
N ALA A 51 -7.39 5.02 33.38
CA ALA A 51 -7.87 5.75 34.55
C ALA A 51 -9.16 5.13 35.11
N ASP A 52 -10.10 4.76 34.25
CA ASP A 52 -11.36 4.11 34.66
C ASP A 52 -11.09 2.76 35.31
N LYS A 53 -10.22 1.93 34.71
CA LYS A 53 -9.78 0.66 35.33
C LYS A 53 -9.16 0.88 36.70
N LYS A 54 -8.30 1.89 36.84
CA LYS A 54 -7.70 2.23 38.14
C LYS A 54 -8.76 2.66 39.15
N ARG A 55 -9.72 3.51 38.77
CA ARG A 55 -10.83 3.94 39.63
C ARG A 55 -11.64 2.75 40.11
N GLN A 56 -12.06 1.87 39.21
CA GLN A 56 -12.80 0.64 39.54
C GLN A 56 -12.01 -0.26 40.50
N ILE A 57 -10.71 -0.49 40.26
CA ILE A 57 -9.87 -1.27 41.16
C ILE A 57 -9.78 -0.61 42.54
N THR A 58 -9.64 0.71 42.61
CA THR A 58 -9.60 1.42 43.90
C THR A 58 -10.93 1.36 44.64
N GLU A 59 -12.06 1.41 43.95
CA GLU A 59 -13.39 1.26 44.53
C GLU A 59 -13.60 -0.15 45.08
N ILE A 60 -13.28 -1.18 44.30
CA ILE A 60 -13.34 -2.59 44.74
C ILE A 60 -12.41 -2.82 45.93
N SER A 61 -11.18 -2.28 45.88
CA SER A 61 -10.23 -2.42 46.99
C SER A 61 -10.73 -1.71 48.26
N LYS A 62 -11.37 -0.55 48.14
CA LYS A 62 -12.01 0.12 49.28
C LYS A 62 -13.16 -0.72 49.84
N LEU A 63 -14.02 -1.27 48.99
CA LEU A 63 -15.12 -2.15 49.41
C LEU A 63 -14.63 -3.41 50.12
N ARG A 64 -13.59 -4.07 49.58
CA ARG A 64 -12.92 -5.21 50.24
C ARG A 64 -12.40 -4.84 51.62
N LYS A 65 -11.66 -3.73 51.74
CA LYS A 65 -11.16 -3.23 53.03
C LYS A 65 -12.28 -2.85 54.00
N HIS A 66 -13.40 -2.30 53.51
CA HIS A 66 -14.55 -2.00 54.34
C HIS A 66 -15.23 -3.29 54.85
N ARG A 67 -15.36 -4.32 54.01
CA ARG A 67 -15.89 -5.65 54.39
C ARG A 67 -15.03 -6.33 55.45
N GLU A 68 -13.70 -6.33 55.27
CA GLU A 68 -12.75 -6.85 56.26
C GLU A 68 -12.90 -6.14 57.61
N LYS A 69 -13.01 -4.80 57.60
CA LYS A 69 -13.14 -3.99 58.82
C LYS A 69 -14.50 -4.12 59.51
N SER A 70 -15.59 -4.32 58.76
CA SER A 70 -16.94 -4.42 59.31
C SER A 70 -17.26 -5.81 59.87
N GLY A 71 -16.34 -6.77 59.81
CA GLY A 71 -16.51 -8.12 60.35
C GLY A 71 -17.63 -8.93 59.70
N PHE A 72 -18.19 -8.47 58.58
CA PHE A 72 -19.27 -9.15 57.88
C PHE A 72 -18.66 -10.21 56.93
N ALA A 73 -18.41 -11.38 57.49
CA ALA A 73 -18.05 -12.59 56.76
C ALA A 73 -19.28 -13.09 55.97
N GLY A 74 -19.64 -12.41 54.90
CA GLY A 74 -20.65 -12.90 53.96
C GLY A 74 -20.21 -14.23 53.35
N GLU A 75 -21.13 -15.19 53.34
CA GLU A 75 -21.05 -16.65 53.09
C GLU A 75 -20.44 -17.13 51.75
N LEU A 76 -19.79 -16.26 50.99
CA LEU A 76 -19.11 -16.61 49.74
C LEU A 76 -17.70 -16.03 49.81
N ASP A 77 -16.74 -16.91 50.09
CA ASP A 77 -15.31 -16.61 50.07
C ASP A 77 -14.78 -16.57 48.63
N VAL A 78 -15.31 -15.62 47.86
CA VAL A 78 -14.90 -15.37 46.48
C VAL A 78 -13.45 -14.89 46.44
N ASP A 79 -12.94 -14.32 47.54
CA ASP A 79 -11.57 -13.84 47.64
C ASP A 79 -10.58 -14.99 47.89
N GLU A 80 -10.92 -16.00 48.70
CA GLU A 80 -10.13 -17.24 48.85
C GLU A 80 -10.13 -18.09 47.57
N GLN A 81 -11.28 -18.25 46.90
CA GLN A 81 -11.32 -18.92 45.58
C GLN A 81 -10.52 -18.18 44.51
N LEU A 82 -10.48 -16.84 44.54
CA LEU A 82 -9.68 -16.06 43.60
C LEU A 82 -8.19 -16.18 43.91
N ALA A 83 -7.80 -16.22 45.19
CA ALA A 83 -6.43 -16.48 45.62
C ALA A 83 -5.97 -17.89 45.23
N GLU A 84 -6.82 -18.90 45.41
CA GLU A 84 -6.55 -20.26 44.99
C GLU A 84 -6.43 -20.38 43.46
N LEU A 85 -7.27 -19.68 42.70
CA LEU A 85 -7.18 -19.61 41.24
C LEU A 85 -5.90 -18.92 40.76
N ASP A 86 -5.41 -17.88 41.45
CA ASP A 86 -4.16 -17.21 41.09
C ASP A 86 -2.94 -18.10 41.40
N GLN A 87 -3.00 -18.90 42.47
CA GLN A 87 -2.01 -19.93 42.79
C GLN A 87 -2.06 -21.12 41.83
N ARG A 88 -3.24 -21.50 41.35
CA ARG A 88 -3.45 -22.59 40.38
C ARG A 88 -3.17 -22.20 38.94
N ARG A 89 -2.84 -20.94 38.62
CA ARG A 89 -2.34 -20.57 37.28
C ARG A 89 -0.90 -21.11 37.15
N PRO A 90 -0.65 -22.17 36.36
CA PRO A 90 0.72 -22.55 36.09
C PRO A 90 1.39 -21.39 35.34
N LEU A 91 2.48 -20.87 35.89
CA LEU A 91 3.38 -19.89 35.27
C LEU A 91 4.11 -20.47 34.03
N ASN A 92 3.43 -21.27 33.20
CA ASN A 92 3.91 -21.76 31.91
C ASN A 92 3.61 -20.75 30.79
N LEU A 93 3.92 -19.48 31.05
CA LEU A 93 3.92 -18.43 30.03
C LEU A 93 4.99 -18.69 28.94
N LYS A 94 5.93 -19.61 29.20
CA LYS A 94 6.95 -20.06 28.24
C LYS A 94 6.42 -21.00 27.15
N GLN A 95 5.29 -21.69 27.35
CA GLN A 95 4.73 -22.61 26.35
C GLN A 95 3.59 -22.02 25.48
N LEU A 96 2.90 -20.98 25.95
CA LEU A 96 2.07 -20.15 25.06
C LEU A 96 2.90 -19.20 24.15
N GLY A 97 4.21 -19.12 24.37
CA GLY A 97 5.14 -18.27 23.61
C GLY A 97 5.48 -18.75 22.20
N GLN A 98 5.17 -20.00 21.81
CA GLN A 98 5.42 -20.45 20.42
C GLN A 98 4.30 -20.12 19.43
N ARG A 99 3.16 -19.63 19.93
CA ARG A 99 2.08 -19.05 19.12
C ARG A 99 1.63 -17.69 19.67
N GLY A 100 2.53 -16.94 20.29
CA GLY A 100 2.38 -15.48 20.36
C GLY A 100 2.24 -14.92 18.94
N PRO A 101 1.53 -13.80 18.72
CA PRO A 101 1.35 -13.23 17.40
C PRO A 101 2.73 -13.02 16.80
N LYS A 102 3.11 -13.89 15.85
CA LYS A 102 4.34 -13.77 15.09
C LYS A 102 4.29 -12.43 14.41
N ASP A 103 4.96 -11.50 15.06
CA ASP A 103 5.47 -10.29 14.48
C ASP A 103 4.42 -9.42 13.77
N ALA A 104 3.57 -8.76 14.55
CA ALA A 104 2.94 -7.52 14.07
C ALA A 104 3.98 -6.44 13.66
N LYS A 105 5.28 -6.71 13.88
CA LYS A 105 6.43 -5.83 13.59
C LYS A 105 7.42 -6.39 12.57
N ALA A 106 7.35 -7.66 12.16
CA ALA A 106 8.29 -8.18 11.17
C ALA A 106 7.81 -7.82 9.77
N PRO A 107 8.70 -7.29 8.91
CA PRO A 107 8.36 -7.03 7.53
C PRO A 107 7.99 -8.34 6.83
N ASN A 108 6.90 -8.33 6.04
CA ASN A 108 6.48 -9.46 5.20
C ASN A 108 7.68 -10.04 4.42
N LYS A 109 7.73 -11.36 4.18
CA LYS A 109 8.77 -12.02 3.35
C LYS A 109 9.08 -11.28 2.04
N LYS A 110 8.07 -10.73 1.36
CA LYS A 110 8.25 -9.89 0.16
C LYS A 110 9.02 -8.59 0.41
N ARG A 111 8.89 -8.03 1.61
CA ARG A 111 9.61 -6.83 2.05
C ARG A 111 11.03 -7.20 2.50
N GLN A 112 11.20 -8.28 3.25
CA GLN A 112 12.53 -8.84 3.58
C GLN A 112 13.39 -9.08 2.33
N MET A 113 12.82 -9.70 1.28
CA MET A 113 13.52 -9.94 0.01
C MET A 113 13.85 -8.65 -0.77
N ARG A 114 13.06 -7.59 -0.59
CA ARG A 114 13.35 -6.29 -1.20
C ARG A 114 14.40 -5.53 -0.41
N ASP A 115 14.31 -5.58 0.90
CA ASP A 115 15.27 -4.97 1.82
C ASP A 115 16.65 -5.64 1.66
N SER A 116 16.71 -6.96 1.44
CA SER A 116 17.97 -7.65 1.14
C SER A 116 18.55 -7.30 -0.26
N LYS A 117 17.68 -7.11 -1.26
CA LYS A 117 18.09 -6.80 -2.64
C LYS A 117 18.42 -5.34 -2.88
N PHE A 118 17.78 -4.43 -2.16
CA PHE A 118 17.84 -2.99 -2.42
C PHE A 118 18.24 -2.15 -1.19
N GLY A 119 18.36 -2.75 0.00
CA GLY A 119 18.59 -2.02 1.26
C GLY A 119 17.30 -1.46 1.85
N PHE A 120 17.31 -1.12 3.14
CA PHE A 120 16.18 -0.51 3.83
C PHE A 120 16.29 1.01 3.78
N GLY A 121 15.45 1.67 2.98
CA GLY A 121 15.20 3.12 3.09
C GLY A 121 16.38 4.09 2.89
N GLY A 122 17.54 3.62 2.41
CA GLY A 122 18.77 4.43 2.26
C GLY A 122 19.60 4.06 1.03
N ARG A 123 20.87 4.51 1.00
CA ARG A 123 21.82 4.19 -0.09
C ARG A 123 21.86 2.67 -0.31
N LYS A 124 21.51 2.25 -1.54
CA LYS A 124 21.49 0.83 -1.93
C LYS A 124 22.88 0.25 -1.72
N ALA A 125 22.97 -1.01 -1.30
CA ALA A 125 24.21 -1.70 -0.93
C ALA A 125 25.24 -1.89 -2.08
N LEU A 126 25.15 -1.12 -3.17
CA LEU A 126 26.04 -1.13 -4.35
C LEU A 126 26.29 -2.50 -4.99
N LYS A 127 25.57 -3.56 -4.57
CA LYS A 127 25.59 -4.93 -5.11
C LYS A 127 25.23 -5.06 -6.59
N LYS A 128 25.01 -3.95 -7.29
CA LYS A 128 24.73 -3.88 -8.73
C LYS A 128 25.64 -2.89 -9.46
N GLN A 129 26.70 -2.41 -8.82
CA GLN A 129 27.75 -1.68 -9.52
C GLN A 129 28.70 -2.68 -10.15
N ASN A 130 29.21 -2.34 -11.34
CA ASN A 130 30.27 -3.11 -11.97
C ASN A 130 31.52 -2.96 -11.10
N ASP A 131 32.07 -4.07 -10.64
CA ASP A 131 33.41 -4.11 -10.06
C ASP A 131 34.46 -4.12 -11.19
N ALA A 132 35.71 -3.81 -10.85
CA ALA A 132 36.80 -3.73 -11.82
C ALA A 132 36.94 -5.03 -12.64
N TYR A 133 36.64 -6.17 -12.02
CA TYR A 133 36.62 -7.48 -12.66
C TYR A 133 35.46 -7.63 -13.67
N SER A 134 34.23 -7.26 -13.33
CA SER A 134 33.09 -7.34 -14.28
C SER A 134 33.20 -6.33 -15.42
N ALA A 135 33.89 -5.20 -15.21
CA ALA A 135 34.12 -4.21 -16.27
C ALA A 135 35.22 -4.65 -17.26
N ALA A 136 36.16 -5.49 -16.81
CA ALA A 136 37.27 -5.99 -17.64
C ALA A 136 36.93 -7.30 -18.37
N ASN A 137 35.88 -8.01 -17.98
CA ASN A 137 35.47 -9.25 -18.63
C ASN A 137 34.77 -8.98 -19.98
N MET A 138 35.44 -9.35 -21.08
CA MET A 138 34.95 -9.25 -22.45
C MET A 138 34.77 -10.63 -23.11
N ASP A 139 34.81 -11.72 -22.36
CA ASP A 139 34.81 -13.10 -22.90
C ASP A 139 33.50 -13.42 -23.64
N ASP A 140 32.39 -12.81 -23.23
CA ASP A 140 31.08 -12.95 -23.87
C ASP A 140 30.84 -11.96 -25.03
N TYR A 141 31.78 -11.04 -25.30
CA TYR A 141 31.65 -10.02 -26.34
C TYR A 141 31.90 -10.63 -27.73
N LYS A 142 30.83 -10.89 -28.49
CA LYS A 142 30.91 -11.26 -29.90
C LYS A 142 30.73 -10.02 -30.78
N PRO A 143 31.78 -9.54 -31.49
CA PRO A 143 31.61 -8.45 -32.43
C PRO A 143 30.65 -8.87 -33.55
N GLY A 144 29.55 -8.15 -33.69
CA GLY A 144 28.58 -8.41 -34.75
C GLY A 144 29.20 -8.18 -36.13
N LYS A 145 28.97 -9.09 -37.08
CA LYS A 145 29.47 -9.07 -38.48
C LYS A 145 28.98 -7.88 -39.32
N PHE A 146 28.33 -6.88 -38.71
CA PHE A 146 27.74 -5.73 -39.39
C PHE A 146 28.78 -4.81 -40.07
N LYS A 147 30.08 -4.97 -39.79
CA LYS A 147 31.15 -4.19 -40.42
C LYS A 147 31.54 -4.68 -41.82
N GLU A 148 31.14 -5.88 -42.24
CA GLU A 148 31.42 -6.39 -43.60
C GLU A 148 30.42 -5.89 -44.65
N SER A 149 29.22 -5.47 -44.24
CA SER A 149 28.15 -5.04 -45.17
C SER A 149 28.08 -3.52 -45.42
N PHE A 150 28.90 -2.73 -44.72
CA PHE A 150 29.01 -1.29 -44.93
C PHE A 150 30.48 -0.90 -45.09
N GLY A 151 30.98 -1.05 -46.32
CA GLY A 151 32.20 -0.36 -46.76
C GLY A 151 32.08 1.16 -46.52
N PRO A 152 33.20 1.90 -46.50
CA PRO A 152 33.22 3.31 -46.12
C PRO A 152 32.38 4.14 -47.10
N ARG A 153 31.16 4.49 -46.70
CA ARG A 153 30.28 5.36 -47.49
C ARG A 153 30.78 6.81 -47.41
N LYS A 154 31.62 7.17 -48.38
CA LYS A 154 31.85 8.55 -48.81
C LYS A 154 30.58 9.03 -49.54
N GLY A 155 30.02 10.14 -49.05
CA GLY A 155 29.05 11.06 -49.69
C GLY A 155 28.04 10.54 -50.73
N GLY A 156 26.75 10.83 -50.52
CA GLY A 156 25.78 10.74 -51.61
C GLY A 156 24.33 10.85 -51.16
N VAL A 157 23.68 11.92 -51.61
CA VAL A 157 22.29 12.32 -51.38
C VAL A 157 21.30 11.38 -52.10
N GLN A 158 20.02 11.47 -51.72
CA GLN A 158 18.78 11.03 -52.41
C GLN A 158 18.18 9.70 -51.94
N LYS A 159 16.86 9.45 -51.98
CA LYS A 159 15.61 10.23 -51.96
C LYS A 159 14.52 9.15 -51.82
N LYS A 160 13.56 9.39 -50.92
CA LYS A 160 12.11 9.04 -50.92
C LYS A 160 11.59 7.80 -51.72
N GLN A 161 10.53 7.22 -51.13
CA GLN A 161 9.55 6.24 -51.67
C GLN A 161 10.01 4.78 -51.48
N GLY A 162 9.23 3.84 -50.95
CA GLY A 162 7.78 3.67 -50.92
C GLY A 162 7.48 2.33 -51.59
N GLY A 163 6.69 1.45 -50.95
CA GLY A 163 6.07 0.32 -51.65
C GLY A 163 6.38 -1.09 -51.11
N ALA A 164 5.32 -1.70 -50.56
CA ALA A 164 4.83 -3.06 -50.78
C ALA A 164 5.78 -4.27 -50.68
N GLY A 165 5.37 -5.24 -49.85
CA GLY A 165 5.88 -6.60 -49.86
C GLY A 165 5.11 -7.47 -48.86
N ALA A 166 3.91 -7.89 -49.25
CA ALA A 166 3.07 -8.84 -48.52
C ALA A 166 3.70 -10.24 -48.49
N GLY A 167 3.40 -11.02 -47.45
CA GLY A 167 3.73 -12.43 -47.37
C GLY A 167 3.10 -13.10 -46.14
N ALA A 168 2.09 -13.91 -46.41
CA ALA A 168 1.30 -14.78 -45.52
C ALA A 168 2.15 -15.58 -44.50
N GLY A 169 1.66 -16.10 -43.38
CA GLY A 169 0.31 -16.40 -42.90
C GLY A 169 0.49 -17.41 -41.74
N GLY A 170 -0.35 -17.32 -40.70
CA GLY A 170 -0.22 -18.23 -39.55
C GLY A 170 -1.07 -17.81 -38.36
N LYS A 171 -2.39 -17.87 -38.52
CA LYS A 171 -3.35 -17.77 -37.40
C LYS A 171 -3.21 -19.02 -36.51
N LYS A 172 -2.72 -18.86 -35.28
CA LYS A 172 -3.06 -19.75 -34.16
C LYS A 172 -3.70 -18.93 -33.06
N GLY A 173 -4.94 -19.28 -32.71
CA GLY A 173 -5.71 -18.71 -31.61
C GLY A 173 -5.05 -18.92 -30.23
N PRO A 174 -5.58 -18.28 -29.18
CA PRO A 174 -4.79 -17.95 -28.00
C PRO A 174 -4.68 -19.14 -27.05
N LYS A 175 -3.46 -19.63 -26.82
CA LYS A 175 -3.15 -20.41 -25.61
C LYS A 175 -3.24 -19.47 -24.40
N LYS A 176 -4.29 -19.64 -23.59
CA LYS A 176 -4.37 -19.17 -22.20
C LYS A 176 -3.11 -19.63 -21.45
N GLY A 177 -2.42 -18.72 -20.76
CA GLY A 177 -1.40 -19.09 -19.77
C GLY A 177 -0.09 -18.29 -19.71
N GLY A 178 0.13 -17.27 -20.55
CA GLY A 178 1.36 -16.48 -20.55
C GLY A 178 1.24 -15.15 -19.80
N LYS A 179 2.09 -14.90 -18.80
CA LYS A 179 2.26 -13.60 -18.13
C LYS A 179 2.33 -12.49 -19.19
N GLN A 180 1.41 -11.52 -19.14
CA GLN A 180 1.40 -10.37 -20.04
C GLN A 180 2.74 -9.62 -19.94
N GLN A 181 3.57 -9.73 -20.99
CA GLN A 181 4.79 -8.93 -21.11
C GLN A 181 4.40 -7.46 -21.25
N ARG A 182 4.84 -6.64 -20.29
CA ARG A 182 4.57 -5.19 -20.31
C ARG A 182 5.18 -4.59 -21.58
N PRO A 183 4.42 -3.78 -22.34
CA PRO A 183 4.92 -3.19 -23.58
C PRO A 183 6.20 -2.38 -23.35
N GLY A 184 7.16 -2.51 -24.27
CA GLY A 184 8.46 -1.83 -24.24
C GLY A 184 8.32 -0.31 -24.15
N LYS A 185 9.41 0.37 -23.75
CA LYS A 185 9.43 1.80 -23.40
C LYS A 185 8.87 2.70 -24.52
N GLN A 186 9.18 2.40 -25.78
CA GLN A 186 8.68 3.14 -26.94
C GLN A 186 7.16 2.99 -27.12
N ARG A 187 6.62 1.76 -27.05
CA ARG A 187 5.16 1.51 -27.09
C ARG A 187 4.44 2.20 -25.93
N ARG A 188 5.07 2.26 -24.76
CA ARG A 188 4.53 2.93 -23.57
C ARG A 188 4.46 4.45 -23.73
N GLN A 189 5.40 5.04 -24.46
CA GLN A 189 5.39 6.47 -24.80
C GLN A 189 4.34 6.78 -25.87
N ALA A 190 4.20 5.94 -26.89
CA ALA A 190 3.16 6.09 -27.91
C ALA A 190 1.75 6.02 -27.32
N MET A 191 1.51 5.11 -26.36
CA MET A 191 0.24 5.03 -25.63
C MET A 191 -0.04 6.25 -24.76
N LYS A 192 1.00 6.95 -24.29
CA LYS A 192 0.87 8.17 -23.48
C LYS A 192 0.59 9.41 -24.34
N GLY A 193 0.97 9.38 -25.62
CA GLY A 193 0.68 10.45 -26.59
C GLY A 193 -0.67 10.33 -27.31
N GLY A 194 -1.37 9.20 -27.16
CA GLY A 194 -2.63 8.93 -27.87
C GLY A 194 -3.91 9.40 -27.19
N SER A 195 -3.84 10.00 -25.98
CA SER A 195 -5.02 10.43 -25.22
C SER A 195 -5.13 11.96 -25.10
N GLY A 196 -4.75 12.69 -26.15
CA GLY A 196 -4.87 14.15 -26.19
C GLY A 196 -5.07 14.66 -27.62
N GLY A 197 -6.31 15.00 -27.96
CA GLY A 197 -6.63 15.95 -29.03
C GLY A 197 -7.08 15.37 -30.37
N LYS A 198 -8.37 15.04 -30.49
CA LYS A 198 -9.18 15.40 -31.67
C LYS A 198 -10.59 15.74 -31.20
N GLY A 199 -10.92 17.03 -31.26
CA GLY A 199 -12.24 17.54 -30.87
C GLY A 199 -12.27 19.07 -30.96
N GLY A 200 -12.06 19.61 -32.16
CA GLY A 200 -12.29 21.01 -32.46
C GLY A 200 -12.58 21.21 -33.95
N ARG A 201 -13.67 21.93 -34.24
CA ARG A 201 -14.28 22.29 -35.55
C ARG A 201 -15.12 21.13 -36.13
N ARG A 202 -16.45 21.24 -36.21
CA ARG A 202 -17.30 22.25 -36.86
C ARG A 202 -18.64 22.34 -36.16
#